data_AF-A0A2W4LVK2-F1
#
_entry.id   AF-A0A2W4LVK2-F1
#
_cell.length_a   1.000
_cell.length_b   1.000
_cell.length_c   1.000
_cell.angle_alpha   90.00
_cell.angle_beta   90.00
_cell.angle_gamma   90.00
#
_symmetry.space_group_name_H-M   'P 1'
#
loop_
_entity.id
_entity.type
_entity.pdbx_description
1 polymer ?
#
loop_
_entity_poly.entity_id
_entity_poly.type
_entity_poly.pdbx_seq_one_letter_code
_entity_poly.pdbx_strand_id
1 'polypeptide(L)'
;MKIWITEFGWATRNNTRGYEFGNQISYEKQAEWIVRAFQMGRYEYSPWVTGMFLWQLNFAVPWRANGNELHEQASYGVINGDWSPRPAYLALKAMPK
;
A
#
# COMPACT_ATOMS: atom_id res chain seq x y z
N MET A 1 10.89 -5.24 24.56
CA MET A 1 11.19 -4.15 23.60
C MET A 1 9.92 -3.89 22.79
N LYS A 2 9.62 -2.62 22.45
CA LYS A 2 8.50 -2.27 21.57
C LYS A 2 9.05 -1.75 20.24
N ILE A 3 8.43 -2.18 19.14
CA ILE A 3 8.86 -1.90 17.76
C ILE A 3 7.71 -1.25 16.99
N TRP A 4 8.08 -0.35 16.09
CA TRP A 4 7.19 0.32 15.15
C TRP A 4 7.60 -0.06 13.72
N ILE A 5 6.63 -0.45 12.90
CA ILE A 5 6.82 -0.62 11.47
C ILE A 5 6.51 0.72 10.82
N THR A 6 7.55 1.49 10.52
CA THR A 6 7.42 2.88 10.08
C THR A 6 6.97 3.02 8.64
N GLU A 7 7.26 2.03 7.78
CA GLU A 7 6.80 1.98 6.40
C GLU A 7 6.65 0.52 5.97
N PHE A 8 5.51 0.17 5.37
CA PHE A 8 5.31 -1.10 4.68
C PHE A 8 4.31 -0.93 3.53
N GLY A 9 4.32 -1.86 2.59
CA GLY A 9 3.41 -1.86 1.45
C GLY A 9 3.90 -2.79 0.35
N TRP A 10 3.10 -2.91 -0.71
CA TRP A 10 3.44 -3.71 -1.89
C TRP A 10 3.27 -2.87 -3.15
N ALA A 11 4.29 -2.88 -4.00
CA ALA A 11 4.23 -2.26 -5.31
C ALA A 11 3.24 -3.01 -6.20
N THR A 12 2.47 -2.26 -6.98
CA THR A 12 1.66 -2.79 -8.09
C THR A 12 2.32 -2.48 -9.43
N ARG A 13 1.57 -2.71 -10.52
CA ARG A 13 2.02 -2.38 -11.87
C ARG A 13 2.57 -0.95 -11.97
N ASN A 14 3.73 -0.80 -12.58
CA ASN A 14 4.45 0.45 -12.79
C ASN A 14 5.32 0.39 -14.07
N ASN A 15 5.91 1.53 -14.47
CA ASN A 15 6.75 1.64 -15.66
C ASN A 15 8.21 2.06 -15.38
N THR A 16 8.65 2.06 -14.12
CA THR A 16 10.00 2.47 -13.75
C THR A 16 10.97 1.32 -13.92
N ARG A 17 12.08 1.57 -14.63
CA ARG A 17 13.16 0.62 -14.81
C ARG A 17 13.74 0.18 -13.45
N GLY A 18 13.82 -1.12 -13.22
CA GLY A 18 14.29 -1.72 -11.95
C GLY A 18 13.18 -1.98 -10.91
N TYR A 19 11.94 -1.59 -11.19
CA TYR A 19 10.77 -1.83 -10.33
C TYR A 19 9.77 -2.84 -10.92
N GLU A 20 10.21 -3.65 -11.89
CA GLU A 20 9.38 -4.60 -12.61
C GLU A 20 8.78 -5.68 -11.71
N PHE A 21 9.34 -5.91 -10.52
CA PHE A 21 8.78 -6.81 -9.51
C PHE A 21 7.35 -6.43 -9.11
N GLY A 22 7.02 -5.13 -9.10
CA GLY A 22 5.67 -4.65 -8.80
C GLY A 22 4.64 -5.09 -9.84
N ASN A 23 5.08 -5.40 -11.06
CA ASN A 23 4.19 -5.86 -12.15
C ASN A 23 3.63 -7.28 -11.92
N GLN A 24 4.08 -7.99 -10.89
CA GLN A 24 3.59 -9.32 -10.52
C GLN A 24 2.40 -9.28 -9.52
N ILE A 25 2.07 -8.08 -9.01
CA ILE A 25 1.09 -7.89 -7.95
C ILE A 25 -0.11 -7.12 -8.52
N SER A 26 -1.30 -7.74 -8.49
CA SER A 26 -2.55 -7.07 -8.84
C SER A 26 -3.02 -6.17 -7.70
N TYR A 27 -3.96 -5.27 -7.98
CA TYR A 27 -4.53 -4.39 -6.96
C TYR A 27 -5.28 -5.18 -5.87
N GLU A 28 -5.92 -6.28 -6.22
CA GLU A 28 -6.62 -7.18 -5.29
C GLU A 28 -5.62 -7.86 -4.36
N LYS A 29 -4.52 -8.41 -4.89
CA LYS A 29 -3.44 -8.99 -4.08
C LYS A 29 -2.82 -7.97 -3.14
N GLN A 30 -2.58 -6.73 -3.62
CA GLN A 30 -2.11 -5.64 -2.78
C GLN A 30 -3.08 -5.39 -1.61
N ALA A 31 -4.38 -5.32 -1.88
CA ALA A 31 -5.39 -5.12 -0.85
C ALA A 31 -5.41 -6.25 0.19
N GLU A 32 -5.41 -7.51 -0.27
CA GLU A 32 -5.41 -8.70 0.58
C GLU A 32 -4.19 -8.73 1.51
N TRP A 33 -3.00 -8.49 0.97
CA TRP A 33 -1.74 -8.55 1.72
C TRP A 33 -1.61 -7.41 2.73
N ILE A 34 -2.07 -6.21 2.38
CA ILE A 34 -2.13 -5.08 3.33
C ILE A 34 -3.03 -5.40 4.51
N VAL A 35 -4.25 -5.89 4.25
CA VAL A 35 -5.18 -6.28 5.32
C VAL A 35 -4.57 -7.38 6.18
N ARG A 36 -4.00 -8.41 5.56
CA ARG A 36 -3.35 -9.51 6.28
C ARG A 36 -2.21 -9.03 7.16
N ALA A 37 -1.39 -8.10 6.71
CA ALA A 37 -0.29 -7.56 7.50
C ALA A 37 -0.77 -6.81 8.75
N PHE A 38 -1.82 -5.99 8.64
CA PHE A 38 -2.41 -5.37 9.82
C PHE A 38 -3.03 -6.40 10.77
N GLN A 39 -3.67 -7.44 10.25
CA GLN A 39 -4.18 -8.55 11.07
C GLN A 39 -3.05 -9.25 11.82
N MET A 40 -1.91 -9.53 11.17
CA MET A 40 -0.73 -10.10 11.81
C MET A 40 -0.20 -9.17 12.90
N GLY A 41 -0.09 -7.85 12.62
CA GLY A 41 0.28 -6.86 13.63
C GLY A 41 -0.62 -6.87 14.86
N ARG A 42 -1.94 -6.98 14.65
CA ARG A 42 -2.94 -6.96 15.74
C ARG A 42 -3.00 -8.27 16.53
N TYR A 43 -2.93 -9.42 15.85
CA TYR A 43 -3.24 -10.72 16.47
C TYR A 43 -2.02 -11.58 16.74
N GLU A 44 -0.96 -11.48 15.93
CA GLU A 44 0.22 -12.34 16.03
C GLU A 44 1.41 -11.61 16.67
N TYR A 45 1.58 -10.32 16.36
CA TYR A 45 2.76 -9.54 16.74
C TYR A 45 2.50 -8.46 17.80
N SER A 46 1.27 -8.36 18.31
CA SER A 46 0.89 -7.38 19.33
C SER A 46 1.70 -7.39 20.64
N PRO A 47 2.38 -8.49 21.06
CA PRO A 47 3.25 -8.40 22.23
C PRO A 47 4.43 -7.42 22.06
N TRP A 48 4.90 -7.20 20.82
CA TRP A 48 6.10 -6.42 20.53
C TRP A 48 5.97 -5.38 19.41
N VAL A 49 5.00 -5.49 18.49
CA VAL A 49 4.65 -4.44 17.52
C VAL A 49 3.57 -3.53 18.11
N THR A 50 3.84 -2.22 18.18
CA THR A 50 2.92 -1.22 18.75
C THR A 50 2.27 -0.33 17.70
N GLY A 51 2.94 -0.10 16.58
CA GLY A 51 2.46 0.76 15.51
C GLY A 51 2.90 0.25 14.14
N MET A 52 2.04 0.46 13.15
CA MET A 52 2.30 0.13 11.75
C MET A 52 1.76 1.26 10.87
N PHE A 53 2.59 1.79 9.99
CA PHE A 53 2.22 2.85 9.05
C PHE A 53 2.34 2.32 7.62
N LEU A 54 1.20 2.24 6.94
CA LEU A 54 1.14 1.85 5.54
C LEU A 54 1.67 2.99 4.67
N TRP A 55 2.61 2.67 3.79
CA TRP A 55 3.20 3.57 2.81
C TRP A 55 2.78 3.15 1.40
N GLN A 56 2.04 3.96 0.63
CA GLN A 56 1.55 5.30 0.95
C GLN A 56 0.15 5.56 0.37
N LEU A 57 -0.47 6.67 0.76
CA LEU A 57 -1.86 6.94 0.44
C LEU A 57 -2.05 7.33 -1.04
N ASN A 58 -1.43 8.42 -1.49
CA ASN A 58 -1.90 9.22 -2.63
C ASN A 58 -0.86 9.64 -3.68
N PHE A 59 0.38 9.13 -3.70
CA PHE A 59 1.40 9.51 -4.70
C PHE A 59 0.99 9.30 -6.17
N ALA A 60 -0.02 8.48 -6.47
CA ALA A 60 -0.61 8.47 -7.81
C ALA A 60 -1.12 9.85 -8.26
N VAL A 61 -1.58 10.70 -7.33
CA VAL A 61 -2.11 12.04 -7.59
C VAL A 61 -1.02 13.00 -8.11
N PRO A 62 0.08 13.29 -7.37
CA PRO A 62 1.14 14.14 -7.89
C PRO A 62 1.81 13.52 -9.13
N TRP A 63 1.94 12.19 -9.21
CA TRP A 63 2.52 11.55 -10.39
C TRP A 63 1.65 11.66 -11.64
N ARG A 64 0.33 11.59 -11.50
CA ARG A 64 -0.60 11.89 -12.59
C ARG A 64 -0.49 13.34 -13.04
N ALA A 65 -0.36 14.30 -12.11
CA ALA A 65 -0.15 15.71 -12.45
C ALA A 65 1.15 15.94 -13.24
N ASN A 66 2.17 15.10 -13.02
CA ASN A 66 3.43 15.08 -13.78
C ASN A 66 3.39 14.18 -15.03
N GLY A 67 2.23 13.64 -15.40
CA GLY A 67 2.06 12.83 -16.62
C GLY A 67 2.55 11.38 -16.51
N ASN A 68 2.87 10.87 -15.31
CA ASN A 68 3.31 9.49 -15.12
C ASN A 68 2.67 8.82 -13.89
N GLU A 69 1.37 8.55 -13.94
CA GLU A 69 0.64 7.86 -12.86
C GLU A 69 1.17 6.44 -12.56
N LEU A 70 1.97 5.85 -13.46
CA LEU A 70 2.59 4.54 -13.32
C LEU A 70 4.03 4.59 -12.76
N HIS A 71 4.47 5.71 -12.19
CA HIS A 71 5.75 5.79 -11.48
C HIS A 71 5.79 4.81 -10.30
N GLU A 72 6.96 4.27 -9.95
CA GLU A 72 7.11 3.26 -8.90
C GLU A 72 6.61 3.74 -7.54
N GLN A 73 6.81 5.02 -7.23
CA GLN A 73 6.26 5.65 -6.03
C GLN A 73 4.71 5.60 -5.99
N ALA A 74 4.05 5.77 -7.13
CA ALA A 74 2.60 5.67 -7.24
C ALA A 74 2.09 4.23 -7.12
N SER A 75 2.95 3.24 -7.37
CA SER A 75 2.60 1.82 -7.31
C SER A 75 2.27 1.31 -5.90
N TYR A 76 2.75 2.00 -4.86
CA TYR A 76 2.42 1.71 -3.46
C TYR A 76 1.14 2.42 -2.99
N GLY A 77 0.55 3.28 -3.83
CA GLY A 77 -0.66 4.04 -3.54
C GLY A 77 -1.88 3.16 -3.29
N VAL A 78 -2.77 3.58 -2.39
CA VAL A 78 -4.11 2.95 -2.21
C VAL A 78 -5.24 3.74 -2.89
N ILE A 79 -4.94 4.90 -3.46
CA ILE A 79 -5.86 5.63 -4.35
C ILE A 79 -5.19 5.89 -5.72
N ASN A 80 -6.02 6.04 -6.74
CA ASN A 80 -5.59 6.43 -8.09
C ASN A 80 -5.32 7.94 -8.16
N GLY A 81 -4.72 8.37 -9.26
CA GLY A 81 -4.34 9.76 -9.49
C GLY A 81 -5.51 10.71 -9.72
N ASP A 82 -6.69 10.18 -10.05
CA ASP A 82 -7.97 10.93 -10.09
C ASP A 82 -8.75 10.87 -8.77
N TRP A 83 -8.11 10.46 -7.69
CA TRP A 83 -8.73 10.27 -6.36
C TRP A 83 -9.73 9.12 -6.27
N SER A 84 -9.96 8.36 -7.35
CA SER A 84 -10.77 7.15 -7.24
C SER A 84 -10.08 6.12 -6.33
N PRO A 85 -10.83 5.37 -5.52
CA PRO A 85 -10.23 4.41 -4.60
C PRO A 85 -9.69 3.20 -5.36
N ARG A 86 -8.53 2.67 -4.94
CA ARG A 86 -8.08 1.32 -5.32
C ARG A 86 -8.71 0.28 -4.38
N PRO A 87 -8.74 -1.01 -4.76
CA PRO A 87 -9.15 -2.09 -3.87
C PRO A 87 -8.57 -2.01 -2.45
N ALA A 88 -7.29 -1.64 -2.31
CA ALA A 88 -6.64 -1.49 -1.01
C ALA A 88 -7.31 -0.43 -0.11
N TYR A 89 -7.71 0.72 -0.65
CA TYR A 89 -8.41 1.75 0.13
C TYR A 89 -9.77 1.25 0.63
N LEU A 90 -10.53 0.57 -0.24
CA LEU A 90 -11.84 0.02 0.12
C LEU A 90 -11.70 -1.06 1.20
N ALA A 91 -10.72 -1.96 1.06
CA ALA A 91 -10.45 -3.01 2.02
C ALA A 91 -10.06 -2.45 3.40
N LEU A 92 -9.15 -1.47 3.44
CA LEU A 92 -8.75 -0.78 4.67
C LEU A 92 -9.92 -0.04 5.34
N LYS A 93 -10.78 0.60 4.53
CA LYS A 93 -11.97 1.30 5.03
C LYS A 93 -12.95 0.32 5.70
N ALA A 94 -13.05 -0.91 5.19
CA ALA A 94 -13.93 -1.95 5.71
C ALA A 94 -13.39 -2.68 6.95
N MET A 95 -12.14 -2.44 7.34
CA MET A 95 -11.56 -3.09 8.52
C MET A 95 -12.25 -2.63 9.83
N PRO A 96 -12.51 -3.56 10.78
CA PRO A 96 -12.86 -3.19 12.15
C PRO A 96 -11.79 -2.30 12.78
N LYS A 97 -12.20 -1.25 13.50
CA LYS A 97 -11.32 -0.29 14.17
C LYS A 97 -11.04 -0.75 15.61
#